data_AF-R4KL71-F1
#
_entry.id   AF-R4KL71-F1
#
_cell.length_a   1.000
_cell.length_b   1.000
_cell.length_c   1.000
_cell.angle_alpha   90.00
_cell.angle_beta   90.00
_cell.angle_gamma   90.00
#
_symmetry.space_group_name_H-M   'P 1'
#
loop_
_entity.id
_entity.type
_entity.pdbx_description
1 polymer ?
#
loop_
_entity_poly.entity_id
_entity_poly.type
_entity_poly.pdbx_seq_one_letter_code
_entity_poly.pdbx_strand_id
1 'polypeptide(L)'
;MDRRIQKTRESIFSAFSSLLAHKRYSKITVQDIIDEANIGRSTFYSHFETKDDLLKALCSDIFDHIFSEDLISESTHDFSCASNDLKAKITHILYHLRDSKRDIKGILSCESGELFLSVIKTYLEQLFTGFITNDGLDEIPKEYVVNHMAGSFVETVKWWMQNDMAQSPEELTRFFFTVISSTYQESG
;
A
#
# COMPACT_ATOMS: atom_id res chain seq x y z
N MET A 1 -6.49 17.25 17.63
CA MET A 1 -5.09 16.82 17.84
C MET A 1 -4.23 18.08 17.92
N ASP A 2 -3.31 18.18 18.89
CA ASP A 2 -2.45 19.36 19.06
C ASP A 2 -1.53 19.53 17.83
N ARG A 3 -1.45 20.75 17.28
CA ARG A 3 -0.58 21.07 16.13
C ARG A 3 0.88 20.67 16.39
N ARG A 4 1.33 20.73 17.65
CA ARG A 4 2.69 20.33 18.02
C ARG A 4 2.90 18.83 17.89
N ILE A 5 1.91 18.01 18.25
CA ILE A 5 1.96 16.55 18.12
C ILE A 5 2.03 16.17 16.64
N GLN A 6 1.21 16.80 15.80
CA GLN A 6 1.21 16.57 14.35
C GLN A 6 2.57 16.90 13.73
N LYS A 7 3.13 18.07 14.06
CA LYS A 7 4.41 18.54 13.52
C LYS A 7 5.58 17.62 13.90
N THR A 8 5.58 17.10 15.14
CA THR A 8 6.58 16.12 15.58
C THR A 8 6.43 14.80 14.83
N ARG A 9 5.19 14.32 14.64
CA ARG A 9 4.91 13.09 13.89
C ARG A 9 5.41 13.20 12.45
N GLU A 10 5.15 14.31 11.79
CA GLU A 10 5.66 14.61 10.43
C GLU A 10 7.19 14.63 10.38
N SER A 11 7.85 15.23 11.38
CA SER A 11 9.31 15.21 11.49
C SER A 11 9.86 13.78 11.60
N ILE A 12 9.24 12.93 12.40
CA ILE A 12 9.61 11.51 12.54
C ILE A 12 9.41 10.77 11.21
N PHE A 13 8.29 11.00 10.51
CA PHE A 13 8.01 10.39 9.21
C PHE A 13 9.03 10.81 8.15
N SER A 14 9.37 12.10 8.10
CA SER A 14 10.38 12.63 7.18
C SER A 14 11.76 12.03 7.43
N ALA A 15 12.19 12.00 8.69
CA ALA A 15 13.46 11.40 9.09
C ALA A 15 13.53 9.91 8.74
N PHE A 16 12.47 9.17 9.04
CA PHE A 16 12.42 7.74 8.76
C PHE A 16 12.40 7.45 7.25
N SER A 17 11.69 8.25 6.45
CA SER A 17 11.69 8.15 5.00
C SER A 17 13.07 8.46 4.40
N SER A 18 13.77 9.47 4.91
CA SER A 18 15.15 9.81 4.54
C SER A 18 16.09 8.63 4.81
N LEU A 19 16.00 8.03 6.00
CA LEU A 19 16.80 6.87 6.36
C LEU A 19 16.50 5.65 5.47
N LEU A 20 15.23 5.40 5.13
CA LEU A 20 14.84 4.31 4.25
C LEU A 20 15.41 4.44 2.83
N ALA A 21 15.58 5.67 2.33
CA ALA A 21 16.17 5.92 1.02
C ALA A 21 17.69 5.61 0.96
N HIS A 22 18.37 5.53 2.11
CA HIS A 22 19.82 5.40 2.19
C HIS A 22 20.31 4.17 2.97
N LYS A 23 19.45 3.55 3.78
CA LYS A 23 19.79 2.47 4.70
C LYS A 23 18.70 1.40 4.69
N ARG A 24 19.12 0.13 4.67
CA ARG A 24 18.18 -1.00 4.80
C ARG A 24 17.41 -0.90 6.11
N TYR A 25 16.10 -1.15 6.06
CA TYR A 25 15.21 -1.07 7.21
C TYR A 25 15.73 -1.79 8.48
N SER A 26 16.24 -3.02 8.35
CA SER A 26 16.76 -3.79 9.49
C SER A 26 18.04 -3.21 10.11
N LYS A 27 18.74 -2.32 9.41
CA LYS A 27 19.90 -1.59 9.93
C LYS A 27 19.53 -0.24 10.55
N ILE A 28 18.32 0.27 10.30
CA ILE A 28 17.82 1.48 10.95
C ILE A 28 17.47 1.17 12.40
N THR A 29 18.00 1.94 13.34
CA THR A 29 17.69 1.88 14.76
C THR A 29 16.78 3.03 15.17
N VAL A 30 16.10 2.90 16.31
CA VAL A 30 15.32 4.02 16.89
C VAL A 30 16.22 5.23 17.16
N GLN A 31 17.49 5.00 17.52
CA GLN A 31 18.45 6.08 17.74
C GLN A 31 18.75 6.85 16.44
N ASP A 32 18.99 6.15 15.32
CA ASP A 32 19.18 6.81 14.01
C ASP A 32 17.99 7.75 13.68
N ILE A 33 16.76 7.31 13.97
CA ILE A 33 15.54 8.08 13.69
C ILE A 33 15.43 9.28 14.62
N ILE A 34 15.74 9.12 15.91
CA ILE A 34 15.74 10.20 16.90
C ILE A 34 16.74 11.29 16.50
N ASP A 35 17.94 10.87 16.09
CA ASP A 35 19.02 11.77 15.70
C ASP A 35 18.66 12.54 14.42
N GLU A 36 18.19 11.84 13.39
CA GLU A 36 17.77 12.44 12.12
C GLU A 36 16.55 13.38 12.28
N ALA A 37 15.58 13.00 13.13
CA ALA A 37 14.40 13.83 13.41
C ALA A 37 14.68 15.00 14.37
N ASN A 38 15.86 15.03 15.00
CA ASN A 38 16.27 15.98 16.03
C ASN A 38 15.23 16.11 17.17
N ILE A 39 14.86 14.97 17.77
CA ILE A 39 13.89 14.90 18.89
C ILE A 39 14.48 14.20 20.12
N GLY A 40 13.76 14.22 21.24
CA GLY A 40 14.11 13.42 22.41
C GLY A 40 13.63 11.98 22.29
N ARG A 41 14.32 11.05 22.97
CA ARG A 41 13.89 9.64 23.05
C ARG A 41 12.49 9.47 23.63
N SER A 42 12.17 10.18 24.71
CA SER A 42 10.82 10.18 25.29
C SER A 42 9.77 10.70 24.32
N THR A 43 10.13 11.66 23.46
CA THR A 43 9.26 12.15 22.40
C THR A 43 8.97 11.06 21.37
N PHE A 44 9.96 10.33 20.88
CA PHE A 44 9.74 9.21 19.96
C PHE A 44 8.74 8.20 20.54
N TYR A 45 9.00 7.72 21.76
CA TYR A 45 8.16 6.72 22.42
C TYR A 45 6.77 7.22 22.83
N SER A 46 6.55 8.54 22.87
CA SER A 46 5.19 9.10 23.03
C SER A 46 4.35 9.01 21.76
N HIS A 47 4.97 8.75 20.61
CA HIS A 47 4.30 8.62 19.31
C HIS A 47 4.29 7.18 18.77
N PHE A 48 5.36 6.41 19.01
CA PHE A 48 5.53 5.06 18.48
C PHE A 48 6.23 4.16 19.50
N GLU A 49 5.65 2.99 19.78
CA GLU A 49 6.26 2.02 20.70
C GLU A 49 7.48 1.34 20.09
N THR A 50 7.42 1.06 18.79
CA THR A 50 8.50 0.41 18.04
C THR A 50 8.75 1.06 16.67
N LYS A 51 9.88 0.69 16.05
CA LYS A 51 10.18 1.04 14.65
C LYS A 51 9.17 0.41 13.68
N ASP A 52 8.62 -0.75 14.02
CA ASP A 52 7.63 -1.47 13.23
C ASP A 52 6.28 -0.74 13.25
N ASP A 53 5.89 -0.17 14.39
CA ASP A 53 4.68 0.66 14.51
C ASP A 53 4.82 1.94 13.70
N LEU A 54 6.00 2.56 13.71
CA LEU A 54 6.31 3.68 12.86
C LEU A 54 6.21 3.31 11.37
N LEU A 55 6.76 2.17 10.96
CA LEU A 55 6.66 1.70 9.58
C LEU A 55 5.19 1.48 9.19
N LYS A 56 4.41 0.76 10.00
CA LYS A 56 2.98 0.54 9.76
C LYS A 56 2.23 1.87 9.64
N ALA A 57 2.50 2.82 10.52
CA ALA A 57 1.89 4.13 10.48
C ALA A 57 2.26 4.94 9.24
N LEU A 58 3.51 4.86 8.79
CA LEU A 58 3.95 5.46 7.53
C LEU A 58 3.25 4.81 6.33
N CYS A 59 3.12 3.47 6.33
CA CYS A 59 2.38 2.73 5.30
C CYS A 59 0.92 3.18 5.27
N SER A 60 0.24 3.24 6.41
CA SER A 60 -1.15 3.72 6.49
C SER A 60 -1.30 5.13 5.96
N ASP A 61 -0.40 6.06 6.30
CA ASP A 61 -0.43 7.43 5.75
C ASP A 61 -0.32 7.46 4.22
N ILE A 62 0.51 6.58 3.64
CA ILE A 62 0.62 6.41 2.19
C ILE A 62 -0.68 5.84 1.60
N PHE A 63 -1.25 4.80 2.22
CA PHE A 63 -2.44 4.14 1.68
C PHE A 63 -3.73 4.88 1.92
N ASP A 64 -3.86 5.67 2.99
CA ASP A 64 -5.01 6.56 3.20
C ASP A 64 -5.14 7.55 2.04
N HIS A 65 -4.01 8.01 1.47
CA HIS A 65 -4.01 8.81 0.23
C HIS A 65 -4.44 8.00 -0.99
N ILE A 66 -3.80 6.83 -1.21
CA ILE A 66 -4.01 5.98 -2.40
C ILE A 66 -5.43 5.38 -2.47
N PHE A 67 -5.99 5.02 -1.32
CA PHE A 67 -7.30 4.38 -1.20
C PHE A 67 -8.41 5.37 -0.81
N SER A 68 -8.14 6.68 -0.85
CA SER A 68 -9.17 7.69 -0.62
C SER A 68 -10.34 7.53 -1.62
N GLU A 69 -11.55 7.94 -1.20
CA GLU A 69 -12.76 7.72 -2.00
C GLU A 69 -12.75 8.50 -3.32
N ASP A 70 -12.01 9.61 -3.36
CA ASP A 70 -11.88 10.46 -4.52
C ASP A 70 -10.72 9.96 -5.41
N LEU A 71 -11.04 9.51 -6.63
CA LEU A 71 -10.03 9.35 -7.67
C LEU A 71 -9.56 10.75 -8.07
N ILE A 72 -8.42 11.18 -7.53
CA ILE A 72 -7.92 12.54 -7.74
C ILE A 72 -7.06 12.59 -9.01
N SER A 73 -6.97 13.78 -9.62
CA SER A 73 -6.01 14.02 -10.69
C SER A 73 -4.61 14.13 -10.10
N GLU A 74 -3.68 13.29 -10.55
CA GLU A 74 -2.30 13.24 -10.09
C GLU A 74 -1.34 13.71 -11.20
N SER A 75 -0.14 14.14 -10.81
CA SER A 75 0.84 14.69 -11.77
C SER A 75 1.29 13.71 -12.87
N THR A 76 1.15 12.41 -12.65
CA THR A 76 1.59 11.36 -13.61
C THR A 76 0.43 10.62 -14.27
N HIS A 77 -0.79 10.74 -13.77
CA HIS A 77 -1.97 10.02 -14.25
C HIS A 77 -3.25 10.73 -13.79
N ASP A 78 -4.29 10.73 -14.62
CA ASP A 78 -5.56 11.41 -14.32
C ASP A 78 -6.72 10.41 -14.31
N PHE A 79 -7.25 10.16 -13.11
CA PHE A 79 -8.42 9.31 -12.89
C PHE A 79 -9.65 10.11 -12.42
N SER A 80 -9.57 11.44 -12.41
CA SER A 80 -10.66 12.32 -11.93
C SER A 80 -11.98 12.19 -12.69
N CYS A 81 -11.92 11.68 -13.92
CA CYS A 81 -13.07 11.41 -14.78
C CYS A 81 -13.31 9.92 -15.02
N ALA A 82 -12.56 9.02 -14.36
CA ALA A 82 -12.72 7.59 -14.52
C ALA A 82 -14.01 7.09 -13.85
N SER A 83 -14.56 5.98 -14.35
CA SER A 83 -15.61 5.25 -13.63
C SER A 83 -15.07 4.85 -12.25
N ASN A 84 -15.88 5.02 -11.19
CA ASN A 84 -15.51 4.60 -9.84
C ASN A 84 -15.61 3.07 -9.65
N ASP A 85 -15.22 2.31 -10.68
CA ASP A 85 -15.26 0.86 -10.69
C ASP A 85 -13.96 0.26 -10.14
N LEU A 86 -14.01 -1.03 -9.81
CA LEU A 86 -12.89 -1.73 -9.21
C LEU A 86 -11.66 -1.74 -10.13
N LYS A 87 -11.85 -1.78 -11.45
CA LYS A 87 -10.74 -1.85 -12.42
C LYS A 87 -9.97 -0.53 -12.47
N ALA A 88 -10.68 0.60 -12.46
CA ALA A 88 -10.09 1.93 -12.38
C ALA A 88 -9.29 2.09 -11.07
N LYS A 89 -9.88 1.73 -9.93
CA LYS A 89 -9.20 1.81 -8.62
C LYS A 89 -7.94 0.95 -8.56
N ILE A 90 -8.00 -0.30 -9.04
CA ILE A 90 -6.84 -1.18 -9.09
C ILE A 90 -5.73 -0.60 -9.98
N THR A 91 -6.08 -0.06 -11.15
CA THR A 91 -5.10 0.57 -12.05
C THR A 91 -4.47 1.80 -11.40
N HIS A 92 -5.26 2.63 -10.72
CA HIS A 92 -4.78 3.81 -9.99
C HIS A 92 -3.81 3.43 -8.85
N ILE A 93 -4.12 2.40 -8.07
CA ILE A 93 -3.21 1.86 -7.05
C ILE A 93 -1.86 1.46 -7.66
N LEU A 94 -1.88 0.76 -8.81
CA LEU A 94 -0.66 0.35 -9.50
C LEU A 94 0.17 1.55 -10.01
N TYR A 95 -0.47 2.62 -10.47
CA TYR A 95 0.21 3.88 -10.79
C TYR A 95 0.92 4.46 -9.57
N HIS A 96 0.24 4.53 -8.42
CA HIS A 96 0.86 5.00 -7.19
C HIS A 96 2.05 4.13 -6.74
N LEU A 97 1.94 2.81 -6.86
CA LEU A 97 3.04 1.92 -6.50
C LEU A 97 4.28 2.11 -7.39
N ARG A 98 4.09 2.46 -8.67
CA ARG A 98 5.18 2.68 -9.63
C ARG A 98 5.76 4.09 -9.58
N ASP A 99 4.90 5.09 -9.52
CA ASP A 99 5.24 6.50 -9.78
C ASP A 99 5.32 7.33 -8.48
N SER A 100 5.13 6.72 -7.31
CA SER A 100 5.18 7.44 -6.04
C SER A 100 6.49 8.20 -5.85
N LYS A 101 6.37 9.50 -5.51
CA LYS A 101 7.49 10.36 -5.09
C LYS A 101 8.15 9.88 -3.79
N ARG A 102 7.42 9.12 -2.97
CA ARG A 102 7.96 8.42 -1.80
C ARG A 102 8.52 7.09 -2.29
N ASP A 103 9.70 6.70 -1.81
CA ASP A 103 10.44 5.49 -2.24
C ASP A 103 9.75 4.17 -1.83
N ILE A 104 8.55 3.95 -2.36
CA ILE A 104 7.73 2.75 -2.14
C ILE A 104 8.48 1.52 -2.64
N LYS A 105 9.19 1.64 -3.77
CA LYS A 105 10.03 0.58 -4.32
C LYS A 105 11.12 0.17 -3.33
N GLY A 106 11.82 1.12 -2.71
CA GLY A 106 12.81 0.85 -1.66
C GLY A 106 12.21 0.17 -0.42
N ILE A 107 11.03 0.62 0.02
CA ILE A 107 10.33 0.03 1.18
C ILE A 107 9.91 -1.42 0.92
N LEU A 108 9.34 -1.67 -0.27
CA LEU A 108 8.83 -2.97 -0.69
C LEU A 108 9.93 -3.99 -1.03
N SER A 109 11.09 -3.54 -1.52
CA SER A 109 12.21 -4.41 -1.91
C SER A 109 13.10 -4.87 -0.74
N CYS A 110 12.79 -4.44 0.48
CA CYS A 110 13.54 -4.75 1.69
C CYS A 110 12.81 -5.76 2.60
N GLU A 111 13.46 -6.13 3.70
CA GLU A 111 12.89 -6.94 4.80
C GLU A 111 11.61 -6.33 5.41
N SER A 112 11.40 -5.02 5.24
CA SER A 112 10.15 -4.30 5.56
C SER A 112 8.98 -4.60 4.62
N GLY A 113 9.23 -5.25 3.48
CA GLY A 113 8.24 -5.50 2.44
C GLY A 113 7.06 -6.33 2.93
N GLU A 114 7.29 -7.31 3.82
CA GLU A 114 6.20 -8.12 4.38
C GLU A 114 5.23 -7.29 5.22
N LEU A 115 5.76 -6.41 6.09
CA LEU A 115 4.94 -5.50 6.88
C LEU A 115 4.16 -4.54 5.97
N PHE A 116 4.82 -3.94 4.97
CA PHE A 116 4.19 -3.05 4.03
C PHE A 116 3.06 -3.73 3.25
N LEU A 117 3.30 -4.93 2.73
CA LEU A 117 2.32 -5.73 1.99
C LEU A 117 1.18 -6.20 2.89
N SER A 118 1.44 -6.47 4.17
CA SER A 118 0.38 -6.78 5.14
C SER A 118 -0.57 -5.61 5.33
N VAL A 119 -0.06 -4.37 5.39
CA VAL A 119 -0.88 -3.17 5.46
C VAL A 119 -1.67 -3.01 4.17
N ILE A 120 -1.03 -3.10 2.99
CA ILE A 120 -1.73 -3.07 1.69
C ILE A 120 -2.88 -4.06 1.66
N LYS A 121 -2.64 -5.30 2.11
CA LYS A 121 -3.64 -6.36 2.11
C LYS A 121 -4.90 -5.93 2.88
N THR A 122 -4.75 -5.31 4.05
CA THR A 122 -5.88 -4.81 4.84
C THR A 122 -6.68 -3.74 4.10
N TYR A 123 -6.03 -2.80 3.40
CA TYR A 123 -6.73 -1.79 2.58
C TYR A 123 -7.44 -2.43 1.38
N LEU A 124 -6.82 -3.41 0.73
CA LEU A 124 -7.43 -4.16 -0.36
C LEU A 124 -8.65 -4.97 0.09
N GLU A 125 -8.60 -5.59 1.28
CA GLU A 125 -9.74 -6.31 1.83
C GLU A 125 -10.94 -5.38 2.05
N GLN A 126 -10.69 -4.16 2.55
CA GLN A 126 -11.73 -3.13 2.69
C GLN A 126 -12.27 -2.69 1.33
N LEU A 127 -11.38 -2.41 0.38
CA LEU A 127 -11.75 -2.04 -0.99
C LEU A 127 -12.63 -3.12 -1.62
N PHE A 128 -12.17 -4.36 -1.66
CA PHE A 128 -12.88 -5.48 -2.27
C PHE A 128 -14.20 -5.78 -1.56
N THR A 129 -14.30 -5.60 -0.26
CA THR A 129 -15.57 -5.76 0.48
C THR A 129 -16.67 -4.83 -0.06
N GLY A 130 -16.30 -3.62 -0.50
CA GLY A 130 -17.23 -2.64 -1.08
C GLY A 130 -17.65 -2.94 -2.52
N PHE A 131 -16.85 -3.70 -3.27
CA PHE A 131 -17.12 -4.02 -4.68
C PHE A 131 -17.68 -5.43 -4.91
N ILE A 132 -17.36 -6.39 -4.05
CA ILE A 132 -17.83 -7.77 -4.17
C ILE A 132 -19.26 -7.87 -3.62
N THR A 133 -20.20 -8.11 -4.53
CA THR A 133 -21.54 -8.61 -4.19
C THR A 133 -21.51 -10.14 -4.15
N ASN A 134 -22.47 -10.77 -3.46
CA ASN A 134 -22.57 -12.23 -3.42
C ASN A 134 -23.10 -12.83 -4.74
N ASP A 135 -23.40 -12.02 -5.75
CA ASP A 135 -24.05 -12.48 -6.97
C ASP A 135 -23.16 -13.48 -7.72
N GLY A 136 -23.65 -14.72 -7.87
CA GLY A 136 -22.92 -15.80 -8.55
C GLY A 136 -21.86 -16.51 -7.70
N LEU A 137 -21.75 -16.19 -6.40
CA LEU A 137 -20.82 -16.81 -5.44
C LEU A 137 -21.54 -17.35 -4.20
N ASP A 138 -22.82 -17.70 -4.31
CA ASP A 138 -23.71 -18.05 -3.19
C ASP A 138 -23.19 -19.20 -2.29
N GLU A 139 -22.33 -20.07 -2.83
CA GLU A 139 -21.74 -21.21 -2.10
C GLU A 139 -20.42 -20.87 -1.37
N ILE A 140 -19.81 -19.70 -1.65
CA ILE A 140 -18.50 -19.32 -1.11
C ILE A 140 -18.66 -18.17 -0.10
N PRO A 141 -18.12 -18.30 1.12
CA PRO A 141 -18.14 -17.21 2.08
C PRO A 141 -17.47 -15.95 1.51
N LYS A 142 -18.16 -14.81 1.59
CA LYS A 142 -17.64 -13.51 1.11
C LYS A 142 -16.24 -13.18 1.65
N GLU A 143 -16.00 -13.50 2.93
CA GLU A 143 -14.70 -13.30 3.58
C GLU A 143 -13.56 -14.06 2.87
N TYR A 144 -13.83 -15.27 2.38
CA TYR A 144 -12.87 -16.06 1.62
C TYR A 144 -12.55 -15.39 0.28
N VAL A 145 -13.58 -14.94 -0.44
CA VAL A 145 -13.41 -14.26 -1.75
C VAL A 145 -12.58 -12.99 -1.59
N VAL A 146 -12.93 -12.16 -0.59
CA VAL A 146 -12.20 -10.93 -0.28
C VAL A 146 -10.74 -11.21 0.06
N ASN A 147 -10.48 -12.19 0.95
CA ASN A 147 -9.13 -12.58 1.33
C ASN A 147 -8.32 -13.11 0.15
N HIS A 148 -8.94 -13.94 -0.70
CA HIS A 148 -8.32 -14.50 -1.90
C HIS A 148 -7.98 -13.42 -2.93
N MET A 149 -8.88 -12.47 -3.18
CA MET A 149 -8.61 -11.35 -4.10
C MET A 149 -7.51 -10.44 -3.58
N ALA A 150 -7.54 -10.08 -2.29
CA ALA A 150 -6.49 -9.29 -1.66
C ALA A 150 -5.13 -9.99 -1.69
N GLY A 151 -5.09 -11.28 -1.37
CA GLY A 151 -3.86 -12.09 -1.45
C GLY A 151 -3.32 -12.18 -2.88
N SER A 152 -4.18 -12.47 -3.86
CA SER A 152 -3.80 -12.57 -5.27
C SER A 152 -3.24 -11.25 -5.81
N PHE A 153 -3.81 -10.12 -5.41
CA PHE A 153 -3.30 -8.81 -5.81
C PHE A 153 -1.93 -8.52 -5.17
N VAL A 154 -1.75 -8.85 -3.87
CA VAL A 154 -0.45 -8.74 -3.20
C VAL A 154 0.62 -9.56 -3.92
N GLU A 155 0.32 -10.79 -4.32
CA GLU A 155 1.25 -11.63 -5.07
C GLU A 155 1.52 -11.08 -6.48
N THR A 156 0.51 -10.50 -7.13
CA THR A 156 0.67 -9.83 -8.43
C THR A 156 1.66 -8.66 -8.32
N VAL A 157 1.53 -7.83 -7.28
CA VAL A 157 2.46 -6.71 -7.03
C VAL A 157 3.87 -7.23 -6.73
N LYS A 158 4.02 -8.24 -5.86
CA LYS A 158 5.34 -8.84 -5.58
C LYS A 158 6.02 -9.34 -6.85
N TRP A 159 5.29 -10.07 -7.70
CA TRP A 159 5.82 -10.56 -8.97
C TRP A 159 6.24 -9.40 -9.87
N TRP A 160 5.40 -8.37 -10.03
CA TRP A 160 5.72 -7.19 -10.84
C TRP A 160 7.01 -6.51 -10.38
N MET A 161 7.19 -6.38 -9.07
CA MET A 161 8.39 -5.80 -8.47
C MET A 161 9.66 -6.61 -8.70
N GLN A 162 9.59 -7.93 -8.59
CA GLN A 162 10.71 -8.83 -8.86
C GLN A 162 11.14 -8.81 -10.34
N ASN A 163 10.23 -8.38 -11.21
CA ASN A 163 10.45 -8.25 -12.66
C ASN A 163 10.59 -6.77 -13.06
N ASP A 164 11.22 -5.96 -12.21
CA ASP A 164 11.56 -4.55 -12.45
C ASP A 164 10.39 -3.65 -12.84
N MET A 165 9.17 -4.04 -12.47
CA MET A 165 7.93 -3.37 -12.84
C MET A 165 7.79 -3.19 -14.36
N ALA A 166 8.21 -4.20 -15.15
CA ALA A 166 8.30 -4.11 -16.60
C ALA A 166 6.96 -3.84 -17.32
N GLN A 167 5.85 -4.37 -16.78
CA GLN A 167 4.51 -4.17 -17.36
C GLN A 167 3.95 -2.79 -16.99
N SER A 168 3.08 -2.24 -17.84
CA SER A 168 2.29 -1.07 -17.46
C SER A 168 1.21 -1.44 -16.41
N PRO A 169 0.76 -0.48 -15.58
CA PRO A 169 -0.40 -0.65 -14.70
C PRO A 169 -1.63 -1.25 -15.40
N GLU A 170 -1.91 -0.82 -16.63
CA GLU A 170 -3.04 -1.33 -17.42
C GLU A 170 -2.85 -2.80 -17.81
N GLU A 171 -1.64 -3.18 -18.24
CA GLU A 171 -1.30 -4.55 -18.59
C GLU A 171 -1.44 -5.48 -17.37
N LEU A 172 -0.92 -5.03 -16.22
CA LEU A 172 -0.97 -5.81 -14.99
C LEU A 172 -2.38 -5.90 -14.43
N THR A 173 -3.17 -4.81 -14.48
CA THR A 173 -4.61 -4.84 -14.20
C THR A 173 -5.30 -5.88 -15.06
N ARG A 174 -5.03 -5.88 -16.38
CA ARG A 174 -5.62 -6.87 -17.29
C ARG A 174 -5.23 -8.29 -16.90
N PHE A 175 -3.97 -8.56 -16.57
CA PHE A 175 -3.54 -9.89 -16.10
C PHE A 175 -4.29 -10.33 -14.86
N PHE A 176 -4.37 -9.47 -13.84
CA PHE A 176 -5.07 -9.73 -12.59
C PHE A 176 -6.54 -10.14 -12.82
N PHE A 177 -7.29 -9.33 -13.57
CA PHE A 177 -8.70 -9.63 -13.84
C PHE A 177 -8.90 -10.84 -14.75
N THR A 178 -8.00 -11.07 -15.71
CA THR A 178 -8.08 -12.24 -16.61
C THR A 178 -7.96 -13.54 -15.81
N VAL A 179 -6.96 -13.62 -14.92
CA VAL A 179 -6.76 -14.79 -14.06
C VAL A 179 -7.99 -15.00 -13.19
N ILE A 180 -8.43 -13.96 -12.48
CA ILE A 180 -9.60 -14.04 -11.59
C ILE A 180 -10.84 -14.49 -12.36
N SER A 181 -11.14 -13.90 -13.53
CA SER A 181 -12.32 -14.29 -14.32
C SER A 181 -12.23 -15.71 -14.89
N SER A 182 -11.03 -16.15 -15.27
CA SER A 182 -10.83 -17.48 -15.88
C SER A 182 -11.02 -18.62 -14.89
N THR A 183 -10.71 -18.40 -13.60
CA THR A 183 -10.90 -19.39 -12.54
C THR A 183 -12.39 -19.67 -12.24
N TYR A 184 -13.30 -18.75 -12.60
CA TYR A 184 -14.75 -18.92 -12.41
C TYR A 184 -15.49 -19.43 -13.65
N GLN A 185 -14.81 -19.62 -14.79
CA GLN A 185 -15.43 -20.07 -16.05
C GLN A 185 -15.23 -21.57 -16.33
N GLU A 186 -14.50 -22.31 -15.48
CA GLU A 186 -14.43 -23.78 -15.57
C GLU A 186 -15.58 -24.43 -14.78
N SER A 187 -16.81 -24.23 -15.26
CA SER A 187 -17.96 -25.08 -14.92
C SER A 187 -18.90 -25.08 -16.12
N GLY A 188 -18.44 -25.73 -17.19
CA GLY A 188 -19.27 -26.15 -18.31
C GLY A 188 -19.89 -27.51 -18.05
#